data_AF-A0A7C5JFV9-F1
#
_entry.id   AF-A0A7C5JFV9-F1
#
_cell.length_a   1.000
_cell.length_b   1.000
_cell.length_c   1.000
_cell.angle_alpha   90.00
_cell.angle_beta   90.00
_cell.angle_gamma   90.00
#
_symmetry.space_group_name_H-M   'P 1'
#
loop_
_entity.id
_entity.type
_entity.pdbx_description
1 polymer ?
#
loop_
_entity_poly.entity_id
_entity_poly.type
_entity_poly.pdbx_seq_one_letter_code
_entity_poly.pdbx_strand_id
1 'polypeptide(L)'
;NTDEHDFKFKLRHAQKFLEDGAKVKAYVHFRGRTIVFKERGELLLLRFLKELDELGAAEALPKMEGRRMIVMVAPRKSSKSQKKKKVRD
;
A
#
# COMPACT_ATOMS: atom_id res chain seq x y z
N ASN A 1 -4.32 -16.58 -4.75
CA ASN A 1 -4.76 -16.80 -3.37
C ASN A 1 -4.00 -15.89 -2.45
N THR A 2 -4.65 -14.79 -2.09
CA THR A 2 -4.35 -14.05 -0.87
C THR A 2 -5.54 -14.36 0.02
N ASP A 3 -5.30 -15.07 1.12
CA ASP A 3 -6.31 -15.27 2.16
C ASP A 3 -6.63 -13.90 2.79
N GLU A 4 -7.84 -13.69 3.29
CA GLU A 4 -8.24 -12.49 4.05
C GLU A 4 -7.27 -12.27 5.24
N HIS A 5 -6.74 -13.35 5.82
CA HIS A 5 -5.68 -13.27 6.82
C HIS A 5 -4.37 -12.66 6.28
N ASP A 6 -3.89 -13.12 5.12
CA ASP A 6 -2.68 -12.60 4.46
C ASP A 6 -2.84 -11.13 4.06
N PHE A 7 -4.04 -10.74 3.58
CA PHE A 7 -4.36 -9.35 3.29
C PHE A 7 -4.24 -8.48 4.55
N LYS A 8 -4.90 -8.87 5.65
CA LYS A 8 -4.88 -8.11 6.91
C LYS A 8 -3.48 -8.02 7.50
N PHE A 9 -2.69 -9.09 7.40
CA PHE A 9 -1.29 -9.08 7.84
C PHE A 9 -0.46 -8.05 7.07
N LYS A 10 -0.55 -8.05 5.73
CA LYS A 10 0.15 -7.08 4.87
C LYS A 10 -0.33 -5.65 5.07
N LEU A 11 -1.64 -5.47 5.28
CA LEU A 11 -2.22 -4.16 5.57
C LEU A 11 -1.62 -3.56 6.85
N ARG A 12 -1.61 -4.32 7.95
CA ARG A 12 -1.01 -3.88 9.22
C ARG A 12 0.46 -3.50 9.07
N HIS A 13 1.23 -4.24 8.28
CA HIS A 13 2.63 -3.91 8.01
C HIS A 13 2.76 -2.61 7.22
N ALA A 14 1.95 -2.42 6.18
CA ALA A 14 1.95 -1.18 5.42
C ALA A 14 1.56 0.03 6.27
N GLN A 15 0.54 -0.09 7.13
CA GLN A 15 0.16 0.94 8.08
C GLN A 15 1.36 1.35 8.96
N LYS A 16 2.05 0.37 9.56
CA LYS A 16 3.25 0.62 10.36
C LYS A 16 4.38 1.32 9.58
N PHE A 17 4.64 0.90 8.34
CA PHE A 17 5.63 1.56 7.49
C PHE A 17 5.28 3.02 7.19
N LEU A 18 4.00 3.31 6.91
CA LEU A 18 3.54 4.67 6.66
C LEU A 18 3.64 5.54 7.92
N GLU A 19 3.25 5.01 9.08
CA GLU A 19 3.42 5.69 10.37
C GLU A 19 4.88 6.01 10.69
N ASP A 20 5.79 5.11 10.32
CA ASP A 20 7.24 5.29 10.45
C ASP A 20 7.82 6.29 9.44
N GLY A 21 7.01 6.78 8.49
CA GLY A 21 7.40 7.74 7.45
C GLY A 21 8.03 7.11 6.22
N ALA A 22 7.93 5.78 6.06
CA ALA A 22 8.38 5.08 4.87
C ALA A 22 7.29 5.04 3.79
N LYS A 23 7.71 5.03 2.52
CA LYS A 23 6.81 4.75 1.39
C LYS A 23 6.57 3.24 1.26
N VAL A 24 5.39 2.87 0.79
CA VAL A 24 5.00 1.47 0.57
C VAL A 24 4.75 1.22 -0.90
N LYS A 25 5.49 0.29 -1.49
CA LYS A 25 5.22 -0.27 -2.83
C LYS A 25 4.51 -1.61 -2.68
N ALA A 26 3.24 -1.67 -3.08
CA ALA A 26 2.47 -2.90 -3.10
C ALA A 26 2.27 -3.38 -4.54
N TYR A 27 2.26 -4.70 -4.76
CA TYR A 27 2.01 -5.24 -6.09
C TYR A 27 1.30 -6.60 -6.06
N VAL A 28 0.50 -6.84 -7.10
CA VAL A 28 -0.05 -8.15 -7.44
C VAL A 28 0.79 -8.73 -8.57
N HIS A 29 1.27 -9.95 -8.41
CA HIS A 29 2.05 -10.64 -9.44
C HIS A 29 1.19 -11.69 -10.15
N PHE A 30 1.04 -11.56 -11.46
CA PHE A 30 0.30 -12.50 -12.29
C PHE A 30 1.27 -13.53 -12.87
N ARG A 31 1.07 -14.80 -12.52
CA ARG A 31 1.87 -15.94 -13.01
C ARG A 31 1.13 -16.65 -14.13
N GLY A 32 1.78 -16.78 -15.29
CA GLY A 32 1.22 -17.46 -16.45
C GLY A 32 -0.10 -16.84 -16.91
N ARG A 33 -1.15 -17.67 -17.01
CA ARG A 33 -2.47 -17.25 -17.50
C ARG A 33 -3.29 -16.44 -16.49
N THR A 34 -2.81 -16.20 -15.27
CA THR A 34 -3.62 -15.47 -14.28
C THR A 34 -3.78 -13.98 -14.57
N ILE A 35 -3.03 -13.43 -15.54
CA ILE A 35 -3.16 -12.04 -15.99
C ILE A 35 -4.57 -11.72 -16.53
N VAL A 36 -5.33 -12.72 -16.99
CA VAL A 36 -6.73 -12.55 -17.41
C VAL A 36 -7.62 -12.08 -16.26
N PHE A 37 -7.22 -12.33 -15.01
CA PHE A 37 -7.91 -11.87 -13.79
C PHE A 37 -7.39 -10.52 -13.27
N LYS A 38 -6.86 -9.66 -14.16
CA LYS A 38 -6.31 -8.34 -13.82
C LYS A 38 -7.25 -7.49 -12.97
N GLU A 39 -8.55 -7.54 -13.26
CA GLU A 39 -9.59 -6.79 -12.54
C GLU A 39 -9.67 -7.18 -11.06
N ARG A 40 -9.45 -8.47 -10.74
CA ARG A 40 -9.41 -8.92 -9.34
C ARG A 40 -8.17 -8.39 -8.62
N GLY A 41 -7.04 -8.32 -9.32
CA GLY A 41 -5.81 -7.72 -8.78
C GLY A 41 -5.95 -6.22 -8.56
N GLU A 42 -6.64 -5.53 -9.48
CA GLU A 42 -6.95 -4.11 -9.37
C GLU A 42 -7.85 -3.83 -8.17
N LEU A 43 -8.96 -4.56 -8.04
CA LEU A 43 -9.88 -4.42 -6.91
C LEU A 43 -9.17 -4.67 -5.56
N LEU A 44 -8.26 -5.65 -5.50
CA LEU A 44 -7.47 -5.92 -4.31
C LEU A 44 -6.57 -4.73 -3.93
N LEU A 45 -5.89 -4.12 -4.90
CA LEU A 45 -5.05 -2.96 -4.66
C LEU A 45 -5.86 -1.71 -4.34
N LEU A 46 -7.02 -1.51 -4.98
CA LEU A 46 -7.94 -0.41 -4.66
C LEU A 46 -8.49 -0.54 -3.23
N ARG A 47 -8.87 -1.76 -2.80
CA ARG A 47 -9.22 -2.03 -1.40
C ARG A 47 -8.06 -1.70 -0.48
N PHE A 48 -6.84 -2.13 -0.81
CA PHE A 48 -5.65 -1.83 -0.03
C PHE A 48 -5.38 -0.33 0.11
N LEU A 49 -5.56 0.44 -0.98
CA LEU A 49 -5.45 1.90 -0.94
C LEU A 49 -6.48 2.53 -0.02
N LYS A 50 -7.74 2.12 -0.11
CA LYS A 50 -8.83 2.65 0.72
C LYS A 50 -8.54 2.47 2.21
N GLU A 51 -8.05 1.30 2.61
CA GLU A 51 -7.70 1.00 4.00
C GLU A 51 -6.45 1.76 4.51
N LEU A 52 -5.65 2.33 3.60
CA LEU A 52 -4.46 3.10 3.93
C LEU A 52 -4.66 4.61 3.81
N ASP A 53 -5.82 5.09 3.33
CA ASP A 53 -6.03 6.50 2.98
C ASP A 53 -5.86 7.46 4.17
N GLU A 54 -6.13 6.98 5.39
CA GLU A 54 -5.92 7.77 6.62
C GLU A 54 -4.43 8.02 6.92
N LEU A 55 -3.55 7.05 6.61
CA LEU A 55 -2.12 7.09 6.95
C LEU A 55 -1.23 7.48 5.77
N GLY A 56 -1.72 7.30 4.54
CA GLY A 56 -0.96 7.49 3.32
C GLY A 56 -1.81 7.94 2.15
N ALA A 57 -1.18 8.55 1.16
CA ALA A 57 -1.80 8.94 -0.09
C ALA A 57 -1.19 8.13 -1.22
N ALA A 58 -2.03 7.57 -2.09
CA ALA A 58 -1.56 6.92 -3.30
C ALA A 58 -0.91 7.97 -4.23
N GLU A 59 0.28 7.69 -4.74
CA GLU A 59 0.92 8.56 -5.74
C GLU A 59 0.28 8.40 -7.13
N ALA A 60 -0.31 7.24 -7.38
CA ALA A 60 -1.04 6.92 -8.60
C ALA A 60 -2.03 5.77 -8.35
N LEU A 61 -3.00 5.61 -9.24
CA LEU A 61 -3.86 4.42 -9.28
C LEU A 61 -3.04 3.16 -9.64
N PRO A 62 -3.54 1.95 -9.30
CA PRO A 62 -2.89 0.71 -9.69
C PRO A 62 -2.64 0.63 -11.19
N LYS A 63 -1.41 0.34 -11.60
CA LYS A 63 -1.02 0.25 -13.01
C LYS A 63 -0.24 -1.01 -13.30
N MET A 64 -0.37 -1.50 -14.53
CA MET A 64 0.40 -2.65 -15.01
C MET A 64 1.84 -2.26 -15.34
N GLU A 65 2.78 -3.06 -14.86
CA GLU A 65 4.21 -3.00 -15.19
C GLU A 65 4.66 -4.45 -15.49
N GLY A 66 4.66 -4.82 -16.77
CA GLY A 66 4.88 -6.19 -17.21
C GLY A 66 3.84 -7.17 -16.65
N ARG A 67 4.30 -8.16 -15.88
CA ARG A 67 3.43 -9.16 -15.21
C ARG A 67 3.07 -8.79 -13.76
N ARG A 68 3.20 -7.51 -13.39
CA ARG A 68 2.84 -7.00 -12.06
C ARG A 68 1.86 -5.86 -12.21
N MET A 69 0.89 -5.77 -11.31
CA MET A 69 0.13 -4.54 -11.10
C MET A 69 0.63 -3.90 -9.82
N ILE A 70 0.95 -2.61 -9.86
CA ILE A 70 1.72 -1.94 -8.82
C ILE A 70 1.00 -0.67 -8.38
N VAL A 71 1.11 -0.38 -7.09
CA VAL A 71 0.74 0.91 -6.51
C VAL A 71 1.82 1.39 -5.54
N MET A 72 1.96 2.70 -5.41
CA MET A 72 2.85 3.35 -4.44
C MET A 72 2.02 4.23 -3.51
N VAL A 73 2.24 4.08 -2.21
CA VAL A 73 1.60 4.87 -1.16
C VAL A 73 2.68 5.63 -0.41
N ALA A 74 2.56 6.96 -0.39
CA ALA A 74 3.41 7.83 0.39
C ALA A 74 2.75 8.16 1.73
N PRO A 75 3.50 8.26 2.83
CA PRO A 75 2.93 8.56 4.14
C PRO A 75 2.38 9.99 4.18
N ARG A 76 1.16 10.16 4.71
CA ARG A 76 0.60 11.47 5.02
C ARG A 76 1.29 11.95 6.30
N LYS A 77 2.03 13.06 6.20
CA LYS A 77 2.73 13.77 7.31
C LYS A 77 3.12 12.86 8.49
N SER A 78 4.32 12.31 8.45
CA SER A 78 4.87 11.50 9.56
C SER A 78 4.62 12.18 10.92
N SER A 79 3.89 11.51 11.81
CA SER A 79 3.71 11.94 13.20
C SER A 79 5.06 12.04 13.94
N LYS A 80 6.10 11.36 13.43
CA LYS A 80 7.50 11.52 13.88
C LYS A 80 8.10 12.89 13.55
N SER A 81 7.66 13.57 12.49
CA SER A 81 8.08 14.97 12.24
C SER A 81 7.45 15.96 13.22
N GLN A 82 6.27 15.64 13.78
CA GLN A 82 5.62 16.44 14.82
C GLN A 82 6.19 16.14 16.22
N LYS A 83 6.53 14.88 16.54
CA LYS A 83 7.14 14.52 17.83
C LYS A 83 8.57 15.05 18.01
N LYS A 84 9.38 15.14 16.95
CA LYS A 84 10.75 15.72 17.06
C LYS A 84 10.78 17.24 17.30
N LYS A 85 9.71 17.97 16.98
CA LYS A 85 9.65 19.43 17.19
C LYS A 85 9.26 19.85 18.61
N LYS A 86 8.70 18.96 19.43
CA LYS A 86 8.15 19.32 20.75
C LYS A 86 9.08 19.02 21.94
N VAL A 87 10.32 18.59 21.69
CA VAL A 87 11.30 18.19 22.73
C VAL A 87 12.57 19.05 22.64
N ARG A 88 12.46 20.27 22.09
CA ARG A 88 13.59 21.19 21.91
C ARG A 88 13.33 22.61 22.43
N ASP A 89 12.34 22.75 23.31
CA ASP A 89 12.15 23.92 24.17
C ASP A 89 12.26 23.49 25.64
#